data_AF-A0ABD0QV68-F1
#
_entry.id   AF-A0ABD0QV68-F1
#
_cell.length_a   1.000
_cell.length_b   1.000
_cell.length_c   1.000
_cell.angle_alpha   90.00
_cell.angle_beta   90.00
_cell.angle_gamma   90.00
#
_symmetry.space_group_name_H-M   'P 1'
#
loop_
_entity.id
_entity.type
_entity.pdbx_description
1 polymer ?
#
loop_
_entity_poly.entity_id
_entity_poly.type
_entity_poly.pdbx_seq_one_letter_code
_entity_poly.pdbx_strand_id
1 'polypeptide(L)'
;KALLHKQQSQPLLELPMGYKEKELTAEMMQKREERARKRRLQAAKKAEENKNQTIERLTKTSKAKIKSMKERKSKQAQLPMVRYSSNAQGAAVSYPAGIPVPTPATPRAPPPAPVSCGVSGCSNLKKYSCSKTGTPLCSLECYRKNLMLVQEVA
;
A
#
# COMPACT_ATOMS: atom_id res chain seq x y z
N LYS A 1 -67.93 29.48 10.41
CA LYS A 1 -68.99 29.89 9.45
C LYS A 1 -68.91 28.97 8.22
N ALA A 2 -69.68 27.88 8.23
CA ALA A 2 -69.87 27.05 7.06
C ALA A 2 -71.14 27.54 6.34
N LEU A 3 -71.04 27.94 5.07
CA LEU A 3 -72.22 28.14 4.23
C LEU A 3 -72.57 26.81 3.57
N LEU A 4 -73.60 26.16 4.12
CA LEU A 4 -74.37 25.11 3.46
C LEU A 4 -74.96 25.71 2.17
N HIS A 5 -74.40 25.31 1.02
CA HIS A 5 -74.99 25.63 -0.27
C HIS A 5 -76.27 24.79 -0.42
N LYS A 6 -77.38 25.47 -0.16
CA LYS A 6 -78.76 25.02 -0.31
C LYS A 6 -78.92 24.30 -1.65
N GLN A 7 -79.51 23.12 -1.59
CA GLN A 7 -79.91 22.38 -2.77
C GLN A 7 -80.76 23.26 -3.68
N GLN A 8 -80.20 23.63 -4.82
CA GLN A 8 -80.97 23.85 -6.02
C GLN A 8 -80.53 22.73 -6.95
N SER A 9 -81.29 21.63 -6.92
CA SER A 9 -81.24 20.62 -7.97
C SER A 9 -81.72 21.29 -9.25
N GLN A 10 -80.79 21.94 -9.93
CA GLN A 10 -80.91 22.20 -11.36
C GLN A 10 -81.21 20.83 -11.99
N PRO A 11 -82.31 20.67 -12.74
CA PRO A 11 -82.47 19.47 -13.54
C PRO A 11 -81.25 19.46 -14.47
N LEU A 12 -80.40 18.45 -14.30
CA LEU A 12 -79.27 18.22 -15.19
C LEU A 12 -79.90 18.02 -16.57
N LEU A 13 -79.96 19.08 -17.37
CA LEU A 13 -80.32 18.97 -18.78
C LEU A 13 -79.29 18.04 -19.36
N GLU A 14 -79.70 16.80 -19.63
CA GLU A 14 -78.95 15.91 -20.50
C GLU A 14 -78.90 16.62 -21.84
N LEU A 15 -77.77 17.30 -22.08
CA LEU A 15 -77.42 17.73 -23.41
C LEU A 15 -77.56 16.49 -24.30
N PRO A 16 -78.11 16.60 -25.52
CA PRO A 16 -78.14 15.51 -26.49
C PRO A 16 -76.69 15.15 -26.85
N MET A 17 -76.05 14.39 -25.97
CA MET A 17 -74.84 13.67 -26.22
C MET A 17 -75.27 12.57 -27.17
N GLY A 18 -75.37 12.94 -28.45
CA GLY A 18 -75.24 12.00 -29.55
C GLY A 18 -73.82 11.45 -29.46
N TYR A 19 -73.59 10.56 -28.49
CA TYR A 19 -72.48 9.65 -28.46
C TYR A 19 -72.70 8.73 -29.66
N LYS A 20 -72.35 9.22 -30.86
CA LYS A 20 -71.67 8.35 -31.80
C LYS A 20 -70.43 7.92 -31.04
N GLU A 21 -70.50 6.73 -30.46
CA GLU A 21 -69.33 5.90 -30.27
C GLU A 21 -68.60 5.97 -31.61
N LYS A 22 -67.60 6.87 -31.68
CA LYS A 22 -66.75 6.96 -32.84
C LYS A 22 -66.00 5.65 -32.78
N GLU A 23 -66.53 4.63 -33.44
CA GLU A 23 -65.80 3.44 -33.84
C GLU A 23 -64.44 3.96 -34.26
N LEU A 24 -63.40 3.61 -33.50
CA LEU A 24 -62.06 4.07 -33.78
C LEU A 24 -61.70 3.46 -35.13
N THR A 25 -61.90 4.24 -36.20
CA THR A 25 -61.59 3.82 -37.56
C THR A 25 -60.16 3.28 -37.52
N ALA A 26 -59.92 2.14 -38.18
CA ALA A 26 -58.65 1.42 -38.08
C ALA A 26 -57.43 2.34 -38.32
N GLU A 27 -57.61 3.37 -39.15
CA GLU A 27 -56.64 4.44 -39.41
C GLU A 27 -56.31 5.33 -38.20
N MET A 28 -57.29 5.67 -37.35
CA MET A 28 -57.06 6.42 -36.11
C MET A 28 -56.31 5.59 -35.07
N MET A 29 -56.56 4.28 -35.02
CA MET A 29 -55.81 3.34 -34.17
C MET A 29 -54.36 3.21 -34.62
N GLN A 30 -54.12 3.08 -35.93
CA GLN A 30 -52.77 3.05 -36.52
C GLN A 30 -52.00 4.35 -36.24
N LYS A 31 -52.65 5.52 -36.40
CA LYS A 31 -52.01 6.82 -36.12
C LYS A 31 -51.66 6.99 -34.64
N ARG A 32 -52.48 6.44 -33.73
CA ARG A 32 -52.20 6.43 -32.27
C ARG A 32 -51.04 5.50 -31.94
N GLU A 33 -51.00 4.33 -32.54
CA GLU A 33 -49.93 3.35 -32.36
C GLU A 33 -48.59 3.87 -32.91
N GLU A 34 -48.59 4.48 -34.10
CA GLU A 34 -47.39 5.10 -34.68
C GLU A 34 -46.85 6.22 -33.77
N ARG A 35 -47.72 7.08 -33.25
CA ARG A 35 -47.32 8.14 -32.30
C ARG A 35 -46.77 7.56 -31.00
N ALA A 36 -47.38 6.49 -30.48
CA ALA A 36 -46.89 5.79 -29.31
C ALA A 36 -45.51 5.15 -29.56
N ARG A 37 -45.31 4.51 -30.72
CA ARG A 37 -44.03 3.94 -31.15
C ARG A 37 -42.95 5.02 -31.27
N LYS A 38 -43.25 6.15 -31.91
CA LYS A 38 -42.32 7.30 -32.00
C LYS A 38 -41.92 7.82 -30.61
N ARG A 39 -42.87 7.94 -29.68
CA ARG A 39 -42.58 8.35 -28.29
C ARG A 39 -41.71 7.33 -27.55
N ARG A 40 -41.98 6.02 -27.72
CA ARG A 40 -41.15 4.95 -27.12
C ARG A 40 -39.72 4.98 -27.66
N LEU A 41 -39.55 5.13 -28.98
CA LEU A 41 -38.22 5.22 -29.61
C LEU A 41 -37.44 6.45 -29.15
N GLN A 42 -38.10 7.61 -29.07
CA GLN A 42 -37.46 8.84 -28.59
C GLN A 42 -37.04 8.73 -27.12
N ALA A 43 -37.90 8.14 -26.26
CA ALA A 43 -37.57 7.90 -24.86
C ALA A 43 -36.39 6.93 -24.69
N ALA A 44 -36.38 5.85 -25.47
CA ALA A 44 -35.28 4.88 -25.47
C ALA A 44 -33.95 5.53 -25.91
N LYS A 45 -33.95 6.27 -27.03
CA LYS A 45 -32.77 6.99 -27.52
C LYS A 45 -32.24 7.98 -26.48
N LYS A 46 -33.12 8.76 -25.86
CA LYS A 46 -32.73 9.72 -24.81
C LYS A 46 -32.16 9.03 -23.57
N ALA A 47 -32.72 7.88 -23.18
CA ALA A 47 -32.21 7.10 -22.06
C ALA A 47 -30.81 6.54 -22.35
N GLU A 48 -30.58 6.03 -23.56
CA GLU A 48 -29.26 5.54 -23.98
C GLU A 48 -28.24 6.67 -24.09
N GLU A 49 -28.62 7.81 -24.67
CA GLU A 49 -27.75 8.98 -24.77
C GLU A 49 -27.36 9.51 -23.39
N ASN A 50 -28.30 9.57 -22.44
CA ASN A 50 -28.00 9.97 -21.06
C ASN A 50 -27.05 8.96 -20.36
N LYS A 51 -27.24 7.65 -20.57
CA LYS A 51 -26.29 6.62 -20.10
C LYS A 51 -24.90 6.85 -20.69
N ASN A 52 -24.81 7.07 -22.00
CA ASN A 52 -23.55 7.30 -22.70
C ASN A 52 -22.85 8.58 -22.24
N GLN A 53 -23.59 9.69 -22.07
CA GLN A 53 -23.06 10.93 -21.50
C GLN A 53 -22.54 10.73 -20.07
N THR A 54 -23.23 9.92 -19.26
CA THR A 54 -22.79 9.59 -17.90
C THR A 54 -21.51 8.75 -17.91
N ILE A 55 -21.45 7.70 -18.74
CA ILE A 55 -20.24 6.89 -18.94
C ILE A 55 -19.09 7.79 -19.39
N GLU A 56 -19.33 8.69 -20.33
CA GLU A 56 -18.31 9.59 -20.86
C GLU A 56 -17.78 10.58 -19.79
N ARG A 57 -18.67 11.18 -18.99
CA ARG A 57 -18.28 12.05 -17.86
C ARG A 57 -17.44 11.30 -16.83
N LEU A 58 -17.86 10.09 -16.45
CA LEU A 58 -17.15 9.25 -15.48
C LEU A 58 -15.80 8.76 -16.03
N THR A 59 -15.76 8.34 -17.28
CA THR A 59 -14.55 7.76 -17.90
C THR A 59 -13.54 8.81 -18.38
N LYS A 60 -13.95 9.99 -18.87
CA LYS A 60 -13.00 11.07 -19.24
C LYS A 60 -12.24 11.60 -18.02
N THR A 61 -12.94 11.77 -16.90
CA THR A 61 -12.33 12.25 -15.64
C THR A 61 -11.35 11.22 -15.06
N SER A 62 -11.67 9.92 -15.19
CA SER A 62 -10.79 8.85 -14.71
C SER A 62 -9.59 8.61 -15.64
N LYS A 63 -9.74 8.64 -16.97
CA LYS A 63 -8.64 8.41 -17.91
C LYS A 63 -7.49 9.41 -17.75
N ALA A 64 -7.79 10.70 -17.57
CA ALA A 64 -6.76 11.72 -17.35
C ALA A 64 -6.01 11.52 -16.02
N LYS A 65 -6.73 11.24 -14.92
CA LYS A 65 -6.13 10.95 -13.62
C LYS A 65 -5.32 9.65 -13.65
N ILE A 66 -5.84 8.58 -14.26
CA ILE A 66 -5.15 7.29 -14.39
C ILE A 66 -3.88 7.43 -15.23
N LYS A 67 -3.94 8.17 -16.36
CA LYS A 67 -2.74 8.44 -17.19
C LYS A 67 -1.69 9.23 -16.41
N SER A 68 -2.09 10.28 -15.69
CA SER A 68 -1.15 11.06 -14.86
C SER A 68 -0.52 10.24 -13.72
N MET A 69 -1.29 9.36 -13.08
CA MET A 69 -0.81 8.45 -12.03
C MET A 69 0.16 7.41 -12.60
N LYS A 70 -0.15 6.85 -13.79
CA LYS A 70 0.72 5.89 -14.49
C LYS A 70 2.03 6.55 -14.97
N GLU A 71 1.98 7.78 -15.47
CA GLU A 71 3.17 8.55 -15.86
C GLU A 71 4.03 8.92 -14.63
N ARG A 72 3.42 9.33 -13.51
CA ARG A 72 4.16 9.58 -12.26
C ARG A 72 4.81 8.30 -11.72
N LYS A 73 4.09 7.18 -11.74
CA LYS A 73 4.58 5.86 -11.29
C LYS A 73 5.74 5.36 -12.15
N SER A 74 5.63 5.52 -13.48
CA SER A 74 6.70 5.14 -14.41
C SER A 74 7.93 6.03 -14.23
N LYS A 75 7.78 7.36 -14.13
CA LYS A 75 8.90 8.28 -13.85
C LYS A 75 9.59 7.97 -12.51
N GLN A 76 8.84 7.64 -11.46
CA GLN A 76 9.44 7.20 -10.19
C GLN A 76 10.20 5.88 -10.31
N ALA A 77 9.72 4.95 -11.14
CA ALA A 77 10.41 3.67 -11.38
C ALA A 77 11.70 3.82 -12.21
N GLN A 78 11.88 4.94 -12.92
CA GLN A 78 13.09 5.22 -13.71
C GLN A 78 14.23 5.81 -12.86
N LEU A 79 13.97 6.26 -11.64
CA LEU A 79 15.02 6.79 -10.77
C LEU A 79 15.63 5.66 -9.93
N PRO A 80 16.97 5.50 -9.93
CA PRO A 80 17.61 4.52 -9.07
C PRO A 80 17.34 4.89 -7.60
N MET A 81 16.58 4.04 -6.89
CA MET A 81 16.18 4.28 -5.51
C MET A 81 16.31 2.99 -4.70
N VAL A 82 16.76 3.13 -3.45
CA VAL A 82 16.78 2.03 -2.47
C VAL A 82 15.34 1.66 -2.12
N ARG A 83 14.99 0.37 -2.18
CA ARG A 83 13.62 -0.11 -1.95
C ARG A 83 13.58 -1.08 -0.78
N TYR A 84 12.69 -0.81 0.18
CA TYR A 84 12.30 -1.77 1.21
C TYR A 84 11.06 -2.56 0.76
N SER A 85 11.06 -3.87 1.03
CA SER A 85 9.90 -4.74 0.83
C SER A 85 9.74 -5.67 2.02
N SER A 86 8.53 -5.75 2.57
CA SER A 86 8.15 -6.69 3.62
C SER A 86 6.93 -7.49 3.16
N ASN A 87 7.03 -8.81 3.21
CA ASN A 87 6.00 -9.75 2.82
C ASN A 87 6.00 -10.96 3.79
N ALA A 88 5.12 -11.94 3.57
CA ALA A 88 5.03 -13.13 4.43
C ALA A 88 6.30 -13.99 4.48
N GLN A 89 7.21 -13.86 3.50
CA GLN A 89 8.48 -14.58 3.45
C GLN A 89 9.59 -13.83 4.21
N GLY A 90 9.39 -12.54 4.50
CA GLY A 90 10.30 -11.73 5.28
C GLY A 90 10.44 -10.29 4.77
N ALA A 91 11.49 -9.63 5.24
CA ALA A 91 11.80 -8.25 4.90
C ALA A 91 13.17 -8.17 4.20
N ALA A 92 13.25 -7.34 3.15
CA ALA A 92 14.46 -7.14 2.36
C ALA A 92 14.61 -5.68 1.94
N VAL A 93 15.87 -5.25 1.76
CA VAL A 93 16.25 -3.94 1.23
C VAL A 93 17.07 -4.16 -0.04
N SER A 94 16.62 -3.61 -1.18
CA SER A 94 17.34 -3.66 -2.44
C SER A 94 17.97 -2.31 -2.79
N TYR A 95 19.20 -2.36 -3.26
CA TYR A 95 19.99 -1.19 -3.66
C TYR A 95 20.15 -1.17 -5.19
N PRO A 96 20.03 0.00 -5.84
CA PRO A 96 20.25 0.12 -7.27
C PRO A 96 21.73 -0.05 -7.62
N ALA A 97 22.00 -0.44 -8.87
CA ALA A 97 23.37 -0.59 -9.36
C ALA A 97 24.17 0.71 -9.21
N GLY A 98 25.42 0.61 -8.73
CA GLY A 98 26.30 1.76 -8.53
C GLY A 98 26.14 2.51 -7.20
N ILE A 99 25.16 2.16 -6.37
CA ILE A 99 25.07 2.68 -5.00
C ILE A 99 25.76 1.73 -4.02
N PRO A 100 26.66 2.24 -3.15
CA PRO A 100 27.29 1.40 -2.15
C PRO A 100 26.26 0.81 -1.19
N VAL A 101 26.25 -0.51 -1.08
CA VAL A 101 25.47 -1.22 -0.06
C VAL A 101 26.20 -1.08 1.27
N PRO A 102 25.49 -0.80 2.39
CA PRO A 102 26.11 -0.84 3.70
C PRO A 102 26.70 -2.24 3.91
N THR A 103 28.02 -2.29 3.99
CA THR A 103 28.74 -3.53 4.24
C THR A 103 28.42 -3.99 5.65
N PRO A 104 28.09 -5.28 5.86
CA PRO A 104 27.96 -5.81 7.20
C PRO A 104 29.25 -5.53 7.97
N ALA A 105 29.13 -5.16 9.24
CA ALA A 105 30.29 -4.94 10.09
C ALA A 105 31.18 -6.19 10.04
N THR A 106 32.46 -6.00 9.75
CA THR A 106 33.43 -7.10 9.78
C THR A 106 33.39 -7.74 11.16
N PRO A 107 33.35 -9.09 11.25
CA PRO A 107 33.42 -9.78 12.53
C PRO A 107 34.62 -9.25 13.33
N ARG A 108 34.38 -8.82 14.56
CA ARG A 108 35.44 -8.36 15.44
C ARG A 108 36.41 -9.53 15.66
N ALA A 109 37.71 -9.25 15.57
CA ALA A 109 38.72 -10.25 15.89
C ALA A 109 38.44 -10.84 17.29
N PRO A 110 38.60 -12.17 17.47
CA PRO A 110 38.43 -12.78 18.77
C PRO A 110 39.40 -12.16 19.78
N PRO A 111 39.04 -12.10 21.08
CA PRO A 111 39.97 -11.65 22.10
C PRO A 111 41.24 -12.51 22.09
N PRO A 112 42.40 -11.94 22.46
CA PRO A 112 43.63 -12.70 22.54
C PRO A 112 43.47 -13.89 23.50
N ALA A 113 44.09 -15.02 23.15
CA ALA A 113 44.03 -16.22 23.97
C ALA A 113 44.60 -15.96 25.38
N PRO A 114 44.07 -16.61 26.43
CA PRO A 114 44.63 -16.53 27.77
C PRO A 114 46.09 -16.98 27.78
N VAL A 115 46.97 -16.13 28.31
CA VAL A 115 48.40 -16.41 28.43
C VAL A 115 48.65 -17.19 29.72
N SER A 116 49.42 -18.27 29.67
CA SER A 116 49.84 -19.04 30.85
C SER A 116 51.03 -18.38 31.56
N CYS A 117 51.29 -18.84 32.80
CA CYS A 117 52.50 -18.49 33.55
C CYS A 117 53.75 -18.94 32.78
N GLY A 118 54.76 -18.09 32.72
CA GLY A 118 56.03 -18.37 32.02
C GLY A 118 57.05 -19.13 32.87
N VAL A 119 56.71 -19.51 34.11
CA VAL A 119 57.59 -20.31 34.96
C VAL A 119 57.48 -21.79 34.58
N SER A 120 58.62 -22.46 34.45
CA SER A 120 58.70 -23.89 34.13
C SER A 120 57.85 -24.72 35.09
N GLY A 121 57.00 -25.59 34.53
CA GLY A 121 56.08 -26.44 35.30
C GLY A 121 54.82 -25.76 35.84
N CYS A 122 54.55 -24.49 35.50
CA CYS A 122 53.31 -23.81 35.91
C CYS A 122 52.33 -23.68 34.73
N SER A 123 51.16 -24.32 34.84
CA SER A 123 50.08 -24.24 33.85
C SER A 123 49.00 -23.21 34.18
N ASN A 124 49.15 -22.48 35.30
CA ASN A 124 48.18 -21.48 35.73
C ASN A 124 48.13 -20.29 34.76
N LEU A 125 46.95 -19.68 34.63
CA LEU A 125 46.78 -18.48 33.82
C LEU A 125 47.52 -17.28 34.43
N LYS A 126 48.00 -16.40 33.55
CA LYS A 126 48.64 -15.14 33.91
C LYS A 126 47.67 -14.25 34.71
N LYS A 127 48.14 -13.75 35.85
CA LYS A 127 47.47 -12.69 36.63
C LYS A 127 48.11 -11.33 36.40
N TYR A 128 49.43 -11.28 36.25
CA TYR A 128 50.19 -10.05 36.04
C TYR A 128 51.46 -10.32 35.23
N SER A 129 52.13 -9.26 34.76
CA SER A 129 53.47 -9.34 34.17
C SER A 129 54.50 -8.88 35.19
N CYS A 130 55.64 -9.57 35.28
CA CYS A 130 56.77 -9.07 36.06
C CYS A 130 57.34 -7.81 35.41
N SER A 131 57.47 -6.69 36.14
CA SER A 131 58.01 -5.43 35.61
C SER A 131 59.49 -5.51 35.21
N LYS A 132 60.27 -6.40 35.86
CA LYS A 132 61.71 -6.54 35.60
C LYS A 132 62.03 -7.45 34.41
N THR A 133 61.16 -8.44 34.14
CA THR A 133 61.46 -9.53 33.19
C THR A 133 60.44 -9.62 32.05
N GLY A 134 59.30 -8.92 32.16
CA GLY A 134 58.19 -9.03 31.22
C GLY A 134 57.42 -10.36 31.31
N THR A 135 57.92 -11.36 32.04
CA THR A 135 57.36 -12.70 32.10
C THR A 135 55.94 -12.68 32.69
N PRO A 136 54.97 -13.39 32.07
CA PRO A 136 53.64 -13.57 32.63
C PRO A 136 53.67 -14.47 33.87
N LEU A 137 53.04 -14.06 34.97
CA LEU A 137 53.06 -14.78 36.24
C LEU A 137 51.67 -14.94 36.85
N CYS A 138 51.47 -16.02 37.60
CA CYS A 138 50.20 -16.33 38.26
C CYS A 138 50.20 -16.06 39.79
N SER A 139 51.36 -16.06 40.45
CA SER A 139 51.48 -15.97 41.91
C SER A 139 52.84 -15.43 42.34
N LEU A 140 52.93 -14.98 43.60
CA LEU A 140 54.18 -14.45 44.18
C LEU A 140 55.29 -15.51 44.25
N GLU A 141 54.94 -16.79 44.41
CA GLU A 141 55.89 -17.89 44.36
C GLU A 141 56.55 -18.01 42.98
N CYS A 142 55.75 -17.90 41.92
CA CYS A 142 56.26 -17.87 40.54
C CYS A 142 57.11 -16.62 40.30
N TYR A 143 56.76 -15.48 40.91
CA TYR A 143 57.60 -14.28 40.88
C TYR A 143 58.98 -14.52 41.48
N ARG A 144 59.08 -15.14 42.66
CA ARG A 144 60.36 -15.46 43.29
C ARG A 144 61.19 -16.44 42.45
N LYS A 145 60.57 -17.51 41.93
CA LYS A 145 61.23 -18.47 41.03
C LYS A 145 61.75 -17.80 39.77
N ASN A 146 60.95 -16.94 39.15
CA ASN A 146 61.33 -16.18 37.96
C ASN A 146 62.50 -15.22 38.23
N LEU A 147 62.61 -14.62 39.42
CA LEU A 147 63.76 -13.79 39.78
C LEU A 147 65.04 -14.60 39.96
N MET A 148 64.97 -15.80 40.56
CA MET A 148 66.12 -16.69 40.72
C MET A 148 66.68 -17.12 39.36
N LEU A 149 65.79 -17.51 38.43
CA LEU A 149 66.18 -17.90 37.08
C LEU A 149 66.88 -16.78 36.29
N VAL A 150 66.53 -15.52 36.54
CA VAL A 150 67.19 -14.37 35.89
C VAL A 150 68.56 -14.09 36.50
N GLN A 151 68.77 -14.39 37.78
CA GLN A 151 70.09 -14.28 38.41
C GLN A 151 71.05 -15.38 37.98
N GLU A 152 70.55 -16.57 37.65
CA GLU A 152 71.38 -17.69 37.18
C GLU A 152 71.83 -17.55 35.73
N VAL A 153 71.18 -16.69 34.95
CA VAL A 153 71.45 -16.47 33.50
C VAL A 153 72.22 -15.17 33.24
N ALA A 154 72.37 -14.30 34.24
CA ALA A 154 73.14 -13.05 34.18
C ALA A 154 74.59 -13.26 34.63
#